data_AF-A0A382G1F3-F1
#
_entry.id   AF-A0A382G1F3-F1
#
_cell.length_a   1.000
_cell.length_b   1.000
_cell.length_c   1.000
_cell.angle_alpha   90.00
_cell.angle_beta   90.00
_cell.angle_gamma   90.00
#
_symmetry.space_group_name_H-M   'P 1'
#
loop_
_entity.id
_entity.type
_entity.pdbx_description
1 polymer ?
#
loop_
_entity_poly.entity_id
_entity_poly.type
_entity_poly.pdbx_seq_one_letter_code
_entity_poly.pdbx_strand_id
1 'polypeptide(L)'
;MGSRTTSLVLAMLMLTGTLIAPAIADDPGPPSSDEPVWEWPEPLPPQDDDIIGSSQLDISGLMRPSSNISASWNANVSLRDDYGVELLPDRTLGVRAQIDQHLGDGDGWLSISEIADFVVLIENARNLTDSEMLGCCIVDYSSMQIVLGVEIIVIPPVNGSVDSNGSWG
;
A
#
# COMPACT_ATOMS: atom_id res chain seq x y z
N MET A 1 -83.11 -2.27 7.84
CA MET A 1 -82.29 -1.05 8.00
C MET A 1 -81.57 -1.11 9.32
N GLY A 2 -80.24 -1.02 9.33
CA GLY A 2 -79.44 -1.05 10.55
C GLY A 2 -77.99 -1.45 10.29
N SER A 3 -77.27 -0.67 9.48
CA SER A 3 -75.81 -0.83 9.33
C SER A 3 -75.14 -0.16 10.54
N ARG A 4 -74.44 -0.96 11.35
CA ARG A 4 -73.68 -0.49 12.52
C ARG A 4 -72.33 0.03 12.02
N THR A 5 -72.12 1.34 12.07
CA THR A 5 -70.85 1.98 11.78
C THR A 5 -69.88 1.75 12.94
N THR A 6 -68.86 0.91 12.73
CA THR A 6 -67.71 0.80 13.60
C THR A 6 -66.81 2.02 13.43
N SER A 7 -66.72 2.83 14.48
CA SER A 7 -65.84 4.00 14.57
C SER A 7 -64.42 3.54 14.93
N LEU A 8 -63.46 3.84 14.06
CA LEU A 8 -62.02 3.68 14.31
C LEU A 8 -61.51 4.93 15.03
N VAL A 9 -61.20 4.79 16.32
CA VAL A 9 -60.50 5.82 17.10
C VAL A 9 -59.00 5.63 16.86
N LEU A 10 -58.41 6.49 16.03
CA LEU A 10 -56.97 6.55 15.81
C LEU A 10 -56.38 7.50 16.87
N ALA A 11 -55.69 6.95 17.86
CA ALA A 11 -55.00 7.71 18.88
C ALA A 11 -53.74 8.37 18.28
N MET A 12 -53.77 9.70 18.10
CA MET A 12 -52.56 10.49 17.84
C MET A 12 -51.78 10.63 19.15
N LEU A 13 -50.70 9.89 19.30
CA LEU A 13 -49.68 10.17 20.31
C LEU A 13 -48.86 11.38 19.82
N MET A 14 -49.08 12.54 20.46
CA MET A 14 -48.20 13.70 20.31
C MET A 14 -46.89 13.39 21.01
N LEU A 15 -45.90 12.84 20.30
CA LEU A 15 -44.52 12.83 20.77
C LEU A 15 -44.01 14.26 20.74
N THR A 16 -43.66 14.77 21.92
CA THR A 16 -42.88 15.98 22.11
C THR A 16 -41.57 15.87 21.33
N GLY A 17 -41.41 16.69 20.30
CA GLY A 17 -40.15 16.82 19.57
C GLY A 17 -39.11 17.49 20.46
N THR A 18 -38.14 16.72 20.92
CA THR A 18 -36.87 17.26 21.43
C THR A 18 -36.08 17.82 20.25
N LEU A 19 -35.70 19.09 20.32
CA LEU A 19 -34.73 19.69 19.42
C LEU A 19 -33.39 18.93 19.57
N ILE A 20 -33.08 18.08 18.59
CA ILE A 20 -31.72 17.55 18.44
C ILE A 20 -30.92 18.66 17.74
N ALA A 21 -30.04 19.29 18.50
CA ALA A 21 -28.97 20.12 17.95
C ALA A 21 -28.12 19.28 16.99
N PRO A 22 -27.58 19.84 15.90
CA PRO A 22 -26.62 19.12 15.08
C PRO A 22 -25.44 18.73 15.98
N ALA A 23 -25.18 17.42 16.09
CA ALA A 23 -23.94 16.93 16.68
C ALA A 23 -22.79 17.50 15.84
N ILE A 24 -22.00 18.34 16.49
CA ILE A 24 -20.67 18.73 16.03
C ILE A 24 -19.92 17.42 15.80
N ALA A 25 -19.35 17.25 14.61
CA ALA A 25 -18.44 16.15 14.30
C ALA A 25 -17.38 16.09 15.39
N ASP A 26 -17.26 14.93 16.05
CA ASP A 26 -16.15 14.65 16.95
C ASP A 26 -14.86 14.81 16.13
N ASP A 27 -14.10 15.84 16.47
CA ASP A 27 -12.69 16.00 16.12
C ASP A 27 -11.98 14.72 16.58
N PRO A 28 -11.37 13.91 15.68
CA PRO A 28 -10.66 12.73 16.11
C PRO A 28 -9.50 13.21 16.97
N GLY A 29 -9.60 12.95 18.27
CA GLY A 29 -8.56 13.27 19.24
C GLY A 29 -7.20 12.72 18.77
N PRO A 30 -6.09 13.29 19.28
CA PRO A 30 -4.76 12.90 18.86
C PRO A 30 -4.59 11.37 18.97
N PRO A 31 -3.89 10.74 18.01
CA PRO A 31 -3.72 9.29 17.99
C PRO A 31 -3.22 8.79 19.34
N SER A 32 -3.77 7.67 19.81
CA SER A 32 -3.36 7.03 21.05
C SER A 32 -1.85 6.81 21.06
N SER A 33 -1.19 7.10 22.18
CA SER A 33 0.27 7.13 22.36
C SER A 33 1.03 5.83 22.12
N ASP A 34 0.36 4.79 21.62
CA ASP A 34 0.90 3.44 21.43
C ASP A 34 1.05 3.07 19.94
N GLU A 35 0.74 3.98 19.00
CA GLU A 35 1.02 3.74 17.58
C GLU A 35 2.51 3.95 17.25
N PRO A 36 3.17 3.03 16.52
CA PRO A 36 4.55 3.20 16.12
C PRO A 36 4.69 4.39 15.16
N VAL A 37 5.31 5.47 15.64
CA VAL A 37 5.65 6.64 14.82
C VAL A 37 6.87 6.28 13.97
N TRP A 38 6.66 6.11 12.66
CA TRP A 38 7.73 5.94 11.68
C TRP A 38 8.27 7.31 11.25
N GLU A 39 9.56 7.56 11.48
CA GLU A 39 10.25 8.77 11.00
C GLU A 39 10.92 8.49 9.65
N TRP A 40 10.44 9.14 8.58
CA TRP A 40 11.02 9.05 7.24
C TRP A 40 12.19 10.02 7.08
N PRO A 41 13.26 9.65 6.36
CA PRO A 41 14.33 10.57 6.02
C PRO A 41 13.84 11.62 5.02
N GLU A 42 13.95 12.91 5.38
CA GLU A 42 13.70 14.04 4.47
C GLU A 42 14.99 14.47 3.74
N PRO A 43 14.91 14.93 2.47
CA PRO A 43 13.72 15.00 1.63
C PRO A 43 13.38 13.65 0.98
N LEU A 44 12.08 13.43 0.74
CA LEU A 44 11.61 12.30 -0.06
C LEU A 44 12.31 12.32 -1.44
N PRO A 45 12.64 11.14 -2.01
CA PRO A 45 13.26 11.08 -3.33
C PRO A 45 12.37 11.73 -4.40
N PRO A 46 12.94 12.29 -5.48
CA PRO A 46 12.16 12.87 -6.57
C PRO A 46 11.18 11.84 -7.18
N GLN A 47 9.97 12.27 -7.52
CA GLN A 47 8.86 11.38 -7.94
C GLN A 47 8.66 11.35 -9.48
N ASP A 48 9.40 12.16 -10.24
CA ASP A 48 9.29 12.25 -11.71
C ASP A 48 10.31 11.38 -12.45
N ASP A 49 11.11 10.60 -11.73
CA ASP A 49 12.25 9.88 -12.32
C ASP A 49 11.80 8.58 -13.02
N ASP A 50 12.46 8.29 -14.15
CA ASP A 50 12.35 6.99 -14.83
C ASP A 50 12.76 5.84 -13.89
N ILE A 51 12.41 4.58 -14.23
CA ILE A 51 12.98 3.43 -13.52
C ILE A 51 14.50 3.46 -13.73
N ILE A 52 15.23 3.80 -12.66
CA ILE A 52 16.68 3.88 -12.68
C ILE A 52 17.23 2.68 -11.93
N GLY A 53 18.26 2.05 -12.50
CA GLY A 53 18.95 0.97 -11.82
C GLY A 53 20.37 0.77 -12.32
N SER A 54 21.12 0.01 -11.55
CA SER A 54 22.45 -0.48 -11.91
C SER A 54 22.53 -1.97 -11.57
N SER A 55 23.25 -2.71 -12.40
CA SER A 55 23.47 -4.14 -12.21
C SER A 55 24.94 -4.44 -12.48
N GLN A 56 25.58 -5.13 -11.54
CA GLN A 56 26.97 -5.53 -11.61
C GLN A 56 27.08 -7.06 -11.45
N LEU A 57 27.74 -7.69 -12.42
CA LEU A 57 28.09 -9.11 -12.39
C LEU A 57 29.60 -9.26 -12.25
N ASP A 58 30.04 -9.77 -11.11
CA ASP A 58 31.45 -10.07 -10.83
C ASP A 58 31.70 -11.58 -10.97
N ILE A 59 32.48 -11.94 -11.99
CA ILE A 59 32.91 -13.31 -12.21
C ILE A 59 34.30 -13.48 -11.60
N SER A 60 34.36 -14.32 -10.57
CA SER A 60 35.57 -14.62 -9.82
C SER A 60 35.99 -16.09 -10.00
N GLY A 61 37.30 -16.32 -9.98
CA GLY A 61 37.88 -17.65 -10.15
C GLY A 61 38.77 -17.79 -11.38
N LEU A 62 39.45 -18.93 -11.48
CA LEU A 62 40.35 -19.24 -12.59
C LEU A 62 39.53 -19.79 -13.77
N MET A 63 39.55 -19.08 -14.89
CA MET A 63 38.96 -19.52 -16.16
C MET A 63 39.79 -20.68 -16.73
N ARG A 64 39.46 -21.92 -16.39
CA ARG A 64 40.10 -23.13 -16.92
C ARG A 64 39.06 -24.07 -17.51
N PRO A 65 39.43 -24.92 -18.48
CA PRO A 65 38.54 -25.99 -18.92
C PRO A 65 38.12 -26.84 -17.71
N SER A 66 36.82 -27.12 -17.58
CA SER A 66 36.23 -27.94 -16.51
C SER A 66 36.41 -27.45 -15.07
N SER A 67 36.67 -26.15 -14.85
CA SER A 67 36.70 -25.56 -13.50
C SER A 67 35.38 -24.88 -13.12
N ASN A 68 35.02 -24.93 -11.84
CA ASN A 68 33.92 -24.11 -11.30
C ASN A 68 34.32 -22.64 -11.27
N ILE A 69 33.39 -21.77 -11.68
CA ILE A 69 33.52 -20.32 -11.64
C ILE A 69 32.52 -19.80 -10.61
N SER A 70 32.93 -18.84 -9.77
CA SER A 70 32.06 -18.21 -8.78
C SER A 70 31.60 -16.85 -9.31
N ALA A 71 30.31 -16.66 -9.50
CA ALA A 71 29.74 -15.39 -9.93
C ALA A 71 28.95 -14.75 -8.80
N SER A 72 29.10 -13.44 -8.60
CA SER A 72 28.28 -12.64 -7.71
C SER A 72 27.55 -11.58 -8.52
N TRP A 73 26.26 -11.42 -8.26
CA TRP A 73 25.44 -10.43 -8.91
C TRP A 73 24.88 -9.47 -7.86
N ASN A 74 25.00 -8.18 -8.12
CA ASN A 74 24.43 -7.11 -7.32
C ASN A 74 23.58 -6.22 -8.23
N ALA A 75 22.33 -5.95 -7.85
CA ALA A 75 21.50 -4.96 -8.51
C ALA A 75 20.94 -3.97 -7.50
N ASN A 76 20.85 -2.72 -7.94
CA ASN A 76 20.14 -1.66 -7.26
C ASN A 76 19.14 -1.07 -8.24
N VAL A 77 17.86 -1.06 -7.87
CA VAL A 77 16.77 -0.57 -8.70
C VAL A 77 15.93 0.38 -7.86
N SER A 78 15.67 1.57 -8.38
CA SER A 78 14.72 2.53 -7.85
C SER A 78 13.51 2.59 -8.77
N LEU A 79 12.33 2.41 -8.20
CA LEU A 79 11.05 2.41 -8.91
C LEU A 79 10.23 3.62 -8.48
N ARG A 80 9.37 4.10 -9.39
CA ARG A 80 8.47 5.23 -9.14
C ARG A 80 7.29 4.82 -8.25
N ASP A 81 6.64 5.81 -7.62
CA ASP A 81 5.47 5.68 -6.76
C ASP A 81 4.19 5.16 -7.46
N ASP A 82 4.12 5.14 -8.79
CA ASP A 82 3.06 4.38 -9.48
C ASP A 82 3.27 2.87 -9.36
N TYR A 83 4.44 2.41 -8.90
CA TYR A 83 4.69 1.04 -8.51
C TYR A 83 3.89 0.69 -7.23
N GLY A 84 2.73 0.07 -7.41
CA GLY A 84 1.81 -0.30 -6.34
C GLY A 84 0.34 -0.15 -6.72
N VAL A 85 0.01 0.79 -7.61
CA VAL A 85 -1.36 0.95 -8.16
C VAL A 85 -1.85 -0.31 -8.84
N GLU A 86 -0.92 -1.09 -9.43
CA GLU A 86 -1.26 -2.32 -10.16
C GLU A 86 -1.51 -3.53 -9.27
N LEU A 87 -1.08 -3.45 -8.01
CA LEU A 87 -1.25 -4.51 -7.02
C LEU A 87 -2.64 -4.45 -6.36
N LEU A 88 -3.33 -3.32 -6.51
CA LEU A 88 -4.67 -3.10 -6.01
C LEU A 88 -5.70 -3.09 -7.16
N PRO A 89 -6.96 -3.46 -6.90
CA PRO A 89 -7.94 -3.77 -7.95
C PRO A 89 -8.32 -2.59 -8.85
N ASP A 90 -8.32 -1.35 -8.33
CA ASP A 90 -8.98 -0.21 -8.95
C ASP A 90 -7.99 0.90 -9.32
N ARG A 91 -7.22 0.65 -10.38
CA ARG A 91 -6.18 1.57 -10.90
C ARG A 91 -6.67 2.97 -11.28
N THR A 92 -7.98 3.18 -11.36
CA THR A 92 -8.60 4.49 -11.62
C THR A 92 -8.72 5.36 -10.36
N LEU A 93 -8.49 4.78 -9.19
CA LEU A 93 -8.44 5.45 -7.89
C LEU A 93 -6.98 5.70 -7.47
N GLY A 94 -6.74 6.79 -6.74
CA GLY A 94 -5.43 7.05 -6.12
C GLY A 94 -5.02 5.94 -5.16
N VAL A 95 -3.72 5.75 -4.93
CA VAL A 95 -3.23 4.64 -4.09
C VAL A 95 -3.75 4.77 -2.67
N ARG A 96 -3.89 5.98 -2.15
CA ARG A 96 -4.45 6.23 -0.81
C ARG A 96 -5.87 5.67 -0.67
N ALA A 97 -6.72 6.01 -1.64
CA ALA A 97 -8.11 5.54 -1.67
C ALA A 97 -8.20 4.02 -1.87
N GLN A 98 -7.29 3.42 -2.65
CA GLN A 98 -7.28 1.98 -2.83
C GLN A 98 -6.81 1.24 -1.58
N ILE A 99 -5.83 1.75 -0.84
CA ILE A 99 -5.38 1.15 0.41
C ILE A 99 -6.53 1.17 1.43
N ASP A 100 -7.14 2.34 1.64
CA ASP A 100 -8.29 2.49 2.53
C ASP A 100 -9.44 1.54 2.14
N GLN A 101 -9.78 1.46 0.85
CA GLN A 101 -10.91 0.65 0.40
C GLN A 101 -10.65 -0.87 0.40
N HIS A 102 -9.43 -1.32 0.07
CA HIS A 102 -9.14 -2.73 -0.19
C HIS A 102 -8.30 -3.41 0.88
N LEU A 103 -7.52 -2.64 1.63
CA LEU A 103 -6.72 -3.11 2.77
C LEU A 103 -7.25 -2.58 4.11
N GLY A 104 -8.12 -1.57 4.07
CA GLY A 104 -8.67 -0.88 5.23
C GLY A 104 -10.17 -1.07 5.43
N ASP A 105 -10.77 -0.09 6.12
CA ASP A 105 -12.19 -0.07 6.42
C ASP A 105 -13.02 0.92 5.57
N GLY A 106 -12.36 1.71 4.72
CA GLY A 106 -13.02 2.60 3.76
C GLY A 106 -13.63 3.84 4.40
N ASP A 107 -13.09 4.30 5.54
CA ASP A 107 -13.59 5.46 6.27
C ASP A 107 -13.10 6.81 5.69
N GLY A 108 -12.26 6.78 4.66
CA GLY A 108 -11.67 7.94 4.02
C GLY A 108 -10.42 8.48 4.74
N TRP A 109 -9.86 7.71 5.68
CA TRP A 109 -8.67 8.04 6.44
C TRP A 109 -7.65 6.93 6.42
N LEU A 110 -6.46 7.24 5.88
CA LEU A 110 -5.37 6.29 5.82
C LEU A 110 -4.64 6.19 7.18
N SER A 111 -4.84 5.08 7.87
CA SER A 111 -4.21 4.73 9.15
C SER A 111 -2.84 4.06 8.97
N ILE A 112 -2.04 4.04 10.05
CA ILE A 112 -0.72 3.39 10.06
C ILE A 112 -0.84 1.87 9.84
N SER A 113 -1.92 1.26 10.33
CA SER A 113 -2.15 -0.18 10.17
C SER A 113 -2.37 -0.56 8.70
N GLU A 114 -3.19 0.21 7.98
CA GLU A 114 -3.45 -0.02 6.55
C GLU A 114 -2.20 0.23 5.70
N ILE A 115 -1.41 1.24 6.07
CA ILE A 115 -0.09 1.50 5.45
C ILE A 115 0.84 0.31 5.66
N ALA A 116 0.88 -0.27 6.86
CA ALA A 116 1.72 -1.42 7.15
C ALA A 116 1.29 -2.65 6.32
N ASP A 117 -0.01 -2.88 6.18
CA ASP A 117 -0.55 -3.96 5.35
C ASP A 117 -0.19 -3.76 3.87
N PHE A 118 -0.19 -2.52 3.39
CA PHE A 118 0.26 -2.19 2.04
C PHE A 118 1.76 -2.46 1.83
N VAL A 119 2.61 -2.12 2.80
CA VAL A 119 4.06 -2.42 2.74
C VAL A 119 4.27 -3.93 2.67
N VAL A 120 3.58 -4.71 3.51
CA VAL A 120 3.64 -6.18 3.48
C VAL A 120 3.17 -6.73 2.13
N LEU A 121 2.14 -6.12 1.54
CA LEU A 121 1.65 -6.50 0.22
C LEU A 121 2.74 -6.31 -0.85
N ILE A 122 3.43 -5.17 -0.86
CA ILE A 122 4.53 -4.89 -1.79
C ILE A 122 5.67 -5.88 -1.61
N GLU A 123 6.10 -6.13 -0.37
CA GLU A 123 7.19 -7.06 -0.06
C GLU A 123 6.90 -8.49 -0.55
N ASN A 124 5.62 -8.91 -0.52
CA ASN A 124 5.20 -10.25 -0.93
C ASN A 124 4.75 -10.35 -2.40
N ALA A 125 4.57 -9.22 -3.10
CA ALA A 125 4.00 -9.21 -4.44
C ALA A 125 4.89 -9.88 -5.49
N ARG A 126 6.20 -9.98 -5.24
CA ARG A 126 7.17 -10.46 -6.23
C ARG A 126 8.16 -11.44 -5.61
N ASN A 127 8.45 -12.49 -6.36
CA ASN A 127 9.58 -13.34 -6.05
C ASN A 127 10.87 -12.72 -6.63
N LEU A 128 11.58 -11.95 -5.81
CA LEU A 128 12.83 -11.31 -6.18
C LEU A 128 14.03 -12.27 -6.09
N THR A 129 13.85 -13.59 -5.93
CA THR A 129 15.00 -14.51 -5.82
C THR A 129 15.67 -14.82 -7.15
N ASP A 130 14.99 -14.58 -8.28
CA ASP A 130 15.45 -14.95 -9.62
C ASP A 130 16.01 -13.74 -10.38
N SER A 131 17.26 -13.86 -10.85
CA SER A 131 17.95 -12.78 -11.56
C SER A 131 17.36 -12.44 -12.92
N GLU A 132 16.70 -13.38 -13.61
CA GLU A 132 16.04 -13.12 -14.90
C GLU A 132 14.75 -12.32 -14.67
N MET A 133 13.94 -12.72 -13.68
CA MET A 133 12.71 -12.00 -13.33
C MET A 133 12.98 -10.56 -12.87
N LEU A 134 14.15 -10.31 -12.28
CA LEU A 134 14.61 -8.97 -11.89
C LEU A 134 15.24 -8.15 -13.02
N GLY A 135 15.19 -8.66 -14.25
CA GLY A 135 15.73 -7.96 -15.42
C GLY A 135 17.26 -7.96 -15.49
N CYS A 136 17.94 -8.85 -14.76
CA CYS A 136 19.36 -9.12 -14.95
C CYS A 136 19.56 -10.32 -15.86
N CYS A 137 20.29 -11.33 -15.36
CA CYS A 137 21.31 -11.97 -16.17
C CYS A 137 21.15 -13.48 -16.04
N ILE A 138 21.32 -14.13 -17.19
CA ILE A 138 21.33 -15.57 -17.34
C ILE A 138 22.77 -15.96 -17.66
N VAL A 139 23.34 -16.87 -16.88
CA VAL A 139 24.70 -17.39 -17.09
C VAL A 139 24.57 -18.86 -17.47
N ASP A 140 25.09 -19.21 -18.65
CA ASP A 140 25.00 -20.57 -19.20
C ASP A 140 23.57 -21.14 -19.17
N TYR A 141 22.61 -20.35 -19.70
CA TYR A 141 21.18 -20.68 -19.76
C TYR A 141 20.50 -20.91 -18.40
N SER A 142 21.16 -20.54 -17.30
CA SER A 142 20.63 -20.67 -15.94
C SER A 142 20.48 -19.30 -15.28
N SER A 143 19.33 -19.03 -14.66
CA SER A 143 19.15 -17.85 -13.82
C SER A 143 19.96 -17.99 -12.53
N MET A 144 20.55 -16.89 -12.08
CA MET A 144 21.21 -16.83 -10.78
C MET A 144 20.14 -16.68 -9.71
N GLN A 145 20.28 -17.46 -8.64
CA GLN A 145 19.41 -17.36 -7.48
C GLN A 145 20.09 -16.53 -6.39
N ILE A 146 19.34 -15.63 -5.78
CA ILE A 146 19.86 -14.80 -4.68
C ILE A 146 20.06 -15.68 -3.44
N VAL A 147 21.31 -15.74 -2.96
CA VAL A 147 21.70 -16.52 -1.78
C VAL A 147 21.87 -15.64 -0.53
N LEU A 148 22.25 -14.36 -0.71
CA LEU A 148 22.56 -13.44 0.39
C LEU A 148 21.36 -12.63 0.91
N GLY A 149 20.18 -12.85 0.34
CA GLY A 149 18.95 -12.15 0.70
C GLY A 149 18.65 -10.94 -0.19
N VAL A 150 17.42 -10.44 -0.08
CA VAL A 150 16.92 -9.26 -0.78
C VAL A 150 16.53 -8.23 0.28
N GLU A 151 16.96 -7.00 0.09
CA GLU A 151 16.52 -5.85 0.90
C GLU A 151 15.56 -5.02 0.05
N ILE A 152 14.33 -4.86 0.53
CA ILE A 152 13.30 -4.05 -0.11
C ILE A 152 13.05 -2.86 0.80
N ILE A 153 13.14 -1.65 0.26
CA ILE A 153 12.83 -0.42 0.99
C ILE A 153 11.61 0.20 0.32
N VAL A 154 10.49 0.20 1.02
CA VAL A 154 9.24 0.81 0.57
C VAL A 154 9.08 2.17 1.21
N ILE A 155 8.72 3.19 0.43
CA ILE A 155 8.37 4.53 0.90
C ILE A 155 6.86 4.68 0.75
N PRO A 156 6.05 4.36 1.78
CA PRO A 156 4.60 4.39 1.70
C PRO A 156 4.03 5.81 1.79
N PRO A 157 2.74 5.99 1.46
CA PRO A 157 2.02 7.24 1.72
C PRO A 157 1.99 7.61 3.21
N VAL A 158 1.96 8.91 3.49
CA VAL A 158 1.78 9.45 4.84
C VAL A 158 0.36 9.19 5.34
N ASN A 159 0.18 8.92 6.62
CA ASN A 159 -1.14 8.79 7.24
C ASN A 159 -1.96 10.09 7.10
N GLY A 160 -3.28 9.96 7.04
CA GLY A 160 -4.19 11.09 6.88
C GLY A 160 -5.29 10.84 5.87
N SER A 161 -6.11 11.86 5.60
CA SER A 161 -7.23 11.77 4.66
C SER A 161 -6.82 11.21 3.29
N VAL A 162 -7.67 10.38 2.70
CA VAL A 162 -7.48 9.86 1.33
C VAL A 162 -7.48 10.98 0.29
N ASP A 163 -8.20 12.07 0.52
CA ASP A 163 -8.27 13.25 -0.36
C ASP A 163 -7.07 14.20 -0.19
N SER A 164 -6.12 13.87 0.69
CA SER A 164 -4.91 14.67 0.89
C SER A 164 -4.04 14.65 -0.36
N ASN A 165 -3.66 15.83 -0.84
CA ASN A 165 -2.84 16.01 -2.03
C ASN A 165 -1.39 15.56 -1.74
N GLY A 166 -1.12 14.24 -1.88
CA GLY A 166 0.17 13.60 -1.67
C GLY A 166 0.74 12.99 -2.96
N SER A 167 1.99 12.49 -2.93
CA SER A 167 2.61 11.87 -4.11
C SER A 167 1.84 10.65 -4.61
N TRP A 168 1.16 9.96 -3.70
CA TRP A 168 0.45 8.70 -3.96
C TRP A 168 -0.98 8.86 -4.50
N GLY A 169 -1.42 10.09 -4.83
CA GLY A 169 -2.75 10.36 -5.37
C GLY A 169 -3.84 10.27 -4.32
#